data_AF-A0A3Q3C865-F1
#
_entry.id   AF-A0A3Q3C865-F1
#
_cell.length_a   1.000
_cell.length_b   1.000
_cell.length_c   1.000
_cell.angle_alpha   90.00
_cell.angle_beta   90.00
_cell.angle_gamma   90.00
#
_symmetry.space_group_name_H-M   'P 1'
#
loop_
_entity.id
_entity.type
_entity.pdbx_description
1 polymer ?
#
loop_
_entity_poly.entity_id
_entity_poly.type
_entity_poly.pdbx_seq_one_letter_code
_entity_poly.pdbx_strand_id
1 'polypeptide(L)'
;MDLLSIVVDEVALEGLDGITIPTLWIRLEDRQPGFPLKLDDCTKELIWKSLVINSDLLFYELPEERDDVVLTDRFKDIDAETGIEVTDSFTDTPKDIYPIDVVPENKDGIQGSCAFFKTRKDVTKQVRSKSPLTPLVSLSEALERYGRKLVVVASQCLRYRALIGSESDPDVKLGSDSYCVLERVGRARWQGELQRDLHGGSFRVDARKFHYFRKSLVRYQLVTMQSYVRRMKTGQQQHSILLLLKRFHVNRRTKYDILMEVTSNFLQQCPNQFSTVIMLREQLVVSIPLSFCRPCLSSLLLVVESCLFFS
;
A
#
# COMPACT_ATOMS: atom_id res chain seq x y z
N MET A 1 0.97 18.74 -4.33
CA MET A 1 0.79 18.69 -2.87
C MET A 1 1.96 19.46 -2.28
N ASP A 2 1.71 20.46 -1.43
CA ASP A 2 2.78 21.18 -0.74
C ASP A 2 3.44 20.31 0.33
N LEU A 3 4.50 20.81 0.95
CA LEU A 3 5.31 20.04 1.90
C LEU A 3 4.53 19.59 3.15
N LEU A 4 3.72 20.47 3.72
CA LEU A 4 3.00 20.19 4.96
C LEU A 4 1.80 19.27 4.71
N SER A 5 1.15 19.41 3.56
CA SER A 5 0.10 18.49 3.13
C SER A 5 0.62 17.08 2.87
N ILE A 6 1.87 16.91 2.40
CA ILE A 6 2.51 15.59 2.33
C ILE A 6 2.64 14.96 3.72
N VAL A 7 3.13 15.71 4.70
CA VAL A 7 3.28 15.22 6.08
C VAL A 7 1.93 14.79 6.65
N VAL A 8 0.90 15.63 6.50
CA VAL A 8 -0.45 15.34 6.99
C VAL A 8 -1.05 14.12 6.27
N ASP A 9 -0.79 13.97 4.97
CA ASP A 9 -1.24 12.80 4.20
C ASP A 9 -0.56 11.51 4.70
N GLU A 10 0.74 11.53 5.02
CA GLU A 10 1.43 10.37 5.61
C GLU A 10 0.87 10.01 7.00
N VAL A 11 0.55 11.00 7.83
CA VAL A 11 -0.12 10.77 9.13
C VAL A 11 -1.51 10.16 8.92
N ALA A 12 -2.27 10.67 7.95
CA ALA A 12 -3.62 10.19 7.65
C ALA A 12 -3.64 8.76 7.10
N LEU A 13 -2.64 8.37 6.31
CA LEU A 13 -2.48 7.01 5.79
C LEU A 13 -2.14 5.97 6.86
N GLU A 14 -1.63 6.38 8.02
CA GLU A 14 -1.44 5.50 9.17
C GLU A 14 -2.72 5.31 10.00
N GLY A 15 -3.88 5.65 9.45
CA GLY A 15 -5.17 5.21 9.94
C GLY A 15 -5.45 5.56 11.41
N LEU A 16 -6.38 4.84 12.02
CA LEU A 16 -6.78 5.11 13.40
C LEU A 16 -5.69 4.79 14.43
N ASP A 17 -4.77 3.85 14.15
CA ASP A 17 -3.59 3.59 15.01
C ASP A 17 -2.65 4.81 15.12
N GLY A 18 -2.63 5.67 14.11
CA GLY A 18 -1.72 6.80 14.03
C GLY A 18 -0.27 6.41 13.74
N ILE A 19 0.55 7.44 13.49
CA ILE A 19 1.96 7.31 13.15
C ILE A 19 2.84 7.69 14.35
N THR A 20 3.88 6.89 14.63
CA THR A 20 4.92 7.30 15.59
C THR A 20 5.89 8.25 14.90
N ILE A 21 6.53 9.12 15.67
CA ILE A 21 7.47 10.11 15.10
C ILE A 21 8.62 9.45 14.31
N PRO A 22 9.29 8.38 14.79
CA PRO A 22 10.33 7.72 13.99
C PRO A 22 9.78 7.07 12.70
N THR A 23 8.60 6.45 12.76
CA THR A 23 7.93 5.89 11.58
C THR A 23 7.57 6.96 10.56
N LEU A 24 7.22 8.18 10.97
CA LEU A 24 7.00 9.30 10.04
C LEU A 24 8.25 9.60 9.21
N TRP A 25 9.43 9.58 9.83
CA TRP A 25 10.69 9.80 9.11
C TRP A 25 10.92 8.70 8.06
N ILE A 26 10.76 7.44 8.47
CA ILE A 26 10.89 6.28 7.57
C ILE A 26 9.94 6.40 6.37
N ARG A 27 8.69 6.80 6.60
CA ARG A 27 7.69 6.97 5.53
C ARG A 27 8.01 8.13 4.59
N LEU A 28 8.50 9.25 5.12
CA LEU A 28 8.86 10.41 4.30
C LEU A 28 10.11 10.15 3.45
N GLU A 29 11.07 9.37 3.96
CA GLU A 29 12.28 8.98 3.21
C GLU A 29 11.98 8.05 2.04
N ASP A 30 11.06 7.09 2.21
CA ASP A 30 10.69 6.09 1.18
C ASP A 30 9.58 6.56 0.21
N ARG A 31 9.03 7.75 0.44
CA ARG A 31 7.86 8.25 -0.29
C ARG A 31 8.11 8.37 -1.80
N GLN A 32 7.06 8.15 -2.62
CA GLN A 32 7.10 8.38 -4.08
C GLN A 32 5.96 9.32 -4.56
N PRO A 33 6.21 10.45 -5.23
CA PRO A 33 7.51 11.09 -5.42
C PRO A 33 8.19 11.42 -4.08
N GLY A 34 9.52 11.50 -4.13
CA GLY A 34 10.37 11.75 -2.96
C GLY A 34 9.97 13.04 -2.23
N PHE A 35 10.11 13.01 -0.91
CA PHE A 35 9.90 14.20 -0.09
C PHE A 35 10.91 15.29 -0.49
N PRO A 36 10.47 16.55 -0.71
CA PRO A 36 11.29 17.57 -1.35
C PRO A 36 12.43 18.14 -0.48
N LEU A 37 12.43 17.87 0.82
CA LEU A 37 13.49 18.31 1.75
C LEU A 37 14.26 17.13 2.32
N LYS A 38 15.50 17.39 2.73
CA LYS A 38 16.28 16.44 3.54
C LYS A 38 15.75 16.45 4.96
N LEU A 39 15.64 15.27 5.60
CA LEU A 39 15.18 15.15 6.98
C LEU A 39 16.31 15.42 8.00
N ASP A 40 16.94 16.58 7.88
CA ASP A 40 17.85 17.11 8.91
C ASP A 40 17.07 17.61 10.14
N ASP A 41 17.78 17.91 11.23
CA ASP A 41 17.17 18.28 12.51
C ASP A 41 16.31 19.55 12.40
N CYS A 42 16.72 20.51 11.57
CA CYS A 42 15.95 21.73 11.31
C CYS A 42 14.63 21.41 10.62
N THR A 43 14.65 20.54 9.61
CA THR A 43 13.47 20.12 8.87
C THR A 43 12.54 19.28 9.75
N LYS A 44 13.08 18.38 10.57
CA LYS A 44 12.30 17.58 11.52
C LYS A 44 11.61 18.47 12.56
N GLU A 45 12.29 19.49 13.09
CA GLU A 45 11.70 20.46 14.02
C GLU A 45 10.61 21.32 13.35
N LEU A 46 10.80 21.70 12.07
CA LEU A 46 9.77 22.39 11.28
C LEU A 46 8.53 21.51 11.09
N ILE A 47 8.72 20.24 10.72
CA ILE A 47 7.64 19.26 10.56
C ILE A 47 6.91 19.07 11.90
N TRP A 48 7.65 18.90 13.00
CA TRP A 48 7.08 18.81 14.34
C TRP A 48 6.19 20.01 14.66
N LYS A 49 6.69 21.23 14.48
CA LYS A 49 5.89 22.44 14.72
C LYS A 49 4.63 22.46 13.87
N SER A 50 4.71 22.06 12.60
CA SER A 50 3.53 21.97 11.72
C SER A 50 2.51 20.93 12.18
N LEU A 51 2.94 19.75 12.61
CA LEU A 51 2.06 18.73 13.18
C LEU A 51 1.37 19.26 14.43
N VAL A 52 2.14 19.90 15.30
CA VAL A 52 1.63 20.44 16.55
C VAL A 52 0.64 21.56 16.26
N ILE A 53 0.87 22.53 15.39
CA ILE A 53 -0.12 23.61 15.19
C ILE A 53 -1.38 23.20 14.39
N ASN A 54 -1.48 21.96 13.90
CA ASN A 54 -2.61 21.49 13.10
C ASN A 54 -3.76 20.95 13.97
N SER A 55 -4.90 21.63 13.98
CA SER A 55 -6.08 21.27 14.79
C SER A 55 -6.71 19.92 14.42
N ASP A 56 -6.52 19.45 13.20
CA ASP A 56 -7.05 18.16 12.75
C ASP A 56 -6.18 16.96 13.16
N LEU A 57 -5.06 17.22 13.87
CA LEU A 57 -4.20 16.19 14.42
C LEU A 57 -4.32 16.14 15.94
N LEU A 58 -4.39 14.92 16.46
CA LEU A 58 -4.43 14.59 17.88
C LEU A 58 -3.21 13.74 18.25
N PHE A 59 -2.76 13.86 19.50
CA PHE A 59 -1.59 13.18 20.01
C PHE A 59 -2.00 12.21 21.10
N TYR A 60 -1.59 10.95 20.97
CA TYR A 60 -1.88 9.92 21.94
C TYR A 60 -0.59 9.24 22.41
N GLU A 61 -0.59 8.87 23.68
CA GLU A 61 0.41 8.00 24.29
C GLU A 61 -0.14 6.57 24.32
N LEU A 62 0.56 5.65 23.67
CA LEU A 62 0.26 4.21 23.69
C LEU A 62 0.65 3.60 25.05
N PRO A 63 -0.02 2.51 25.49
CA PRO A 63 0.35 1.82 26.72
C PRO A 63 1.77 1.21 26.66
N GLU A 64 2.14 0.71 25.48
CA GLU A 64 3.45 0.12 25.19
C GLU A 64 4.08 0.76 23.96
N GLU A 65 5.41 0.63 23.83
CA GLU A 65 6.11 1.10 22.65
C GLU A 65 5.73 0.27 21.42
N ARG A 66 5.48 0.97 20.30
CA ARG A 66 5.28 0.31 19.01
C ARG A 66 6.60 0.25 18.25
N ASP A 67 6.91 -0.92 17.71
CA ASP A 67 8.07 -1.10 16.84
C ASP A 67 7.95 -0.25 15.57
N ASP A 68 9.10 0.14 15.01
CA ASP A 68 9.12 0.93 13.79
C ASP A 68 8.69 0.11 12.57
N VAL A 69 8.09 0.80 11.59
CA VAL A 69 7.70 0.13 10.36
C VAL A 69 8.91 -0.37 9.59
N VAL A 70 8.87 -1.63 9.17
CA VAL A 70 9.85 -2.21 8.26
C VAL A 70 9.27 -2.15 6.85
N LEU A 71 9.79 -1.23 6.04
CA LEU A 71 9.37 -1.10 4.64
C LEU A 71 10.01 -2.20 3.81
N THR A 72 9.18 -2.93 3.07
CA THR A 72 9.62 -4.02 2.19
C THR A 72 9.26 -3.64 0.76
N ASP A 73 10.25 -3.63 -0.12
CA ASP A 73 10.00 -3.54 -1.55
C ASP A 73 9.72 -4.94 -2.12
N ARG A 74 8.43 -5.23 -2.33
CA ARG A 74 7.96 -6.51 -2.88
C ARG A 74 8.41 -6.72 -4.33
N PHE A 75 8.85 -5.66 -5.00
CA PHE A 75 9.21 -5.66 -6.41
C PHE A 75 10.71 -5.59 -6.63
N LYS A 76 11.52 -5.76 -5.58
CA LYS A 76 12.98 -5.74 -5.66
C LYS A 76 13.55 -6.98 -6.35
N ASP A 77 13.12 -8.17 -5.91
CA ASP A 77 13.64 -9.45 -6.39
C ASP A 77 12.75 -10.03 -7.48
N ILE A 78 12.67 -9.30 -8.59
CA ILE A 78 11.97 -9.75 -9.80
C ILE A 78 12.93 -10.56 -10.66
N ASP A 79 12.52 -11.77 -11.02
CA ASP A 79 13.25 -12.61 -11.97
C ASP A 79 13.38 -11.89 -13.32
N ALA A 80 14.63 -11.66 -13.73
CA ALA A 80 14.94 -10.89 -14.93
C ALA A 80 14.44 -11.58 -16.21
N GLU A 81 14.18 -12.89 -16.21
CA GLU A 81 13.67 -13.58 -17.38
C GLU A 81 12.15 -13.48 -17.47
N THR A 82 11.44 -13.75 -16.38
CA THR A 82 9.99 -13.94 -16.35
C THR A 82 9.22 -12.71 -15.87
N GLY A 83 9.89 -11.77 -15.20
CA GLY A 83 9.23 -10.62 -14.57
C GLY A 83 8.38 -11.00 -13.36
N ILE A 84 8.60 -12.18 -12.78
CA ILE A 84 7.87 -12.72 -11.63
C ILE A 84 8.72 -12.55 -10.37
N GLU A 85 8.11 -12.15 -9.25
CA GLU A 85 8.79 -12.11 -7.96
C GLU A 85 9.28 -13.53 -7.57
N VAL A 86 10.58 -13.66 -7.29
CA VAL A 86 11.17 -14.88 -6.74
C VAL A 86 11.49 -14.62 -5.29
N THR A 87 10.73 -15.25 -4.40
CA THR A 87 10.94 -15.08 -2.96
C THR A 87 11.91 -16.14 -2.45
N ASP A 88 12.92 -15.70 -1.71
CA ASP A 88 13.68 -16.53 -0.79
C ASP A 88 12.74 -16.98 0.34
N SER A 89 12.04 -18.09 0.13
CA SER A 89 11.26 -18.74 1.19
C SER A 89 12.17 -18.97 2.38
N PHE A 90 11.75 -18.49 3.57
CA PHE A 90 12.26 -18.68 4.94
C PHE A 90 12.48 -17.39 5.75
N THR A 91 12.16 -16.20 5.23
CA THR A 91 12.15 -15.01 6.10
C THR A 91 10.92 -15.05 7.00
N ASP A 92 11.13 -14.98 8.32
CA ASP A 92 10.09 -14.77 9.32
C ASP A 92 9.14 -13.69 8.82
N THR A 93 7.85 -13.98 8.72
CA THR A 93 6.84 -12.94 8.47
C THR A 93 7.06 -11.88 9.54
N PRO A 94 7.44 -10.65 9.17
CA PRO A 94 7.71 -9.61 10.15
C PRO A 94 6.49 -9.48 11.06
N LYS A 95 6.75 -9.32 12.36
CA LYS A 95 5.69 -9.09 13.34
C LYS A 95 4.78 -7.96 12.83
N ASP A 96 3.48 -8.24 12.73
CA ASP A 96 2.51 -7.23 12.31
C ASP A 96 2.36 -6.20 13.44
N ILE A 97 2.93 -5.01 13.25
CA ILE A 97 2.85 -3.90 14.21
C ILE A 97 1.50 -3.18 14.19
N TYR A 98 0.61 -3.57 13.26
CA TYR A 98 -0.75 -3.05 13.11
C TYR A 98 -1.78 -4.20 13.17
N PRO A 99 -1.91 -4.88 14.32
CA PRO A 99 -2.92 -5.92 14.47
C PRO A 99 -4.33 -5.35 14.19
N ILE A 100 -5.14 -6.12 13.47
CA ILE A 100 -6.50 -5.70 13.14
C ILE A 100 -7.39 -5.81 14.38
N ASP A 101 -7.94 -4.67 14.80
CA ASP A 101 -8.97 -4.57 15.83
C ASP A 101 -9.98 -3.51 15.41
N VAL A 102 -11.14 -3.97 14.93
CA VAL A 102 -12.13 -3.14 14.25
C VAL A 102 -12.85 -2.27 15.29
N VAL A 103 -12.68 -0.96 15.16
CA VAL A 103 -13.47 0.05 15.85
C VAL A 103 -14.65 0.43 14.96
N PRO A 104 -15.88 -0.01 15.29
CA PRO A 104 -17.06 0.36 14.51
C PRO A 104 -17.33 1.86 14.64
N GLU A 105 -18.01 2.42 13.65
CA GLU A 105 -18.41 3.83 13.66
C GLU A 105 -19.14 4.16 14.98
N ASN A 106 -18.51 5.02 15.78
CA ASN A 106 -19.05 5.42 17.07
C ASN A 106 -19.91 6.70 16.95
N LYS A 107 -20.45 7.18 18.08
CA LYS A 107 -21.27 8.40 18.11
C LYS A 107 -20.54 9.66 17.63
N ASP A 108 -19.21 9.65 17.69
CA ASP A 108 -18.34 10.74 17.25
C ASP A 108 -17.92 10.57 15.77
N GLY A 109 -18.49 9.59 15.06
CA GLY A 109 -18.19 9.28 13.66
C GLY A 109 -16.83 8.60 13.45
N ILE A 110 -16.13 8.19 14.52
CA ILE A 110 -14.82 7.55 14.43
C ILE A 110 -15.00 6.08 14.03
N GLN A 111 -14.30 5.68 12.97
CA GLN A 111 -14.18 4.31 12.48
C GLN A 111 -12.72 4.02 12.07
N GLY A 112 -12.35 2.74 12.07
CA GLY A 112 -11.03 2.28 11.65
C GLY A 112 -10.55 1.07 12.44
N SER A 113 -9.27 0.71 12.26
CA SER A 113 -8.62 -0.33 13.05
C SER A 113 -7.66 0.27 14.07
N CYS A 114 -7.79 -0.10 15.34
CA CYS A 114 -6.80 0.26 16.37
C CYS A 114 -6.93 -0.60 17.64
N ALA A 115 -5.92 -1.42 17.92
CA ALA A 115 -5.89 -2.30 19.09
C ALA A 115 -5.88 -1.54 20.43
N PHE A 116 -5.28 -0.35 20.46
CA PHE A 116 -5.18 0.47 21.66
C PHE A 116 -6.20 1.61 21.71
N PHE A 117 -7.28 1.56 20.92
CA PHE A 117 -8.23 2.67 20.82
C PHE A 117 -8.79 3.11 22.18
N LYS A 118 -9.07 2.15 23.07
CA LYS A 118 -9.63 2.39 24.41
C LYS A 118 -8.57 2.65 25.49
N THR A 119 -7.34 2.21 25.26
CA THR A 119 -6.27 2.21 26.28
C THR A 119 -5.23 3.30 26.07
N ARG A 120 -5.13 3.86 24.87
CA ARG A 120 -4.28 5.02 24.57
C ARG A 120 -4.77 6.27 25.31
N LYS A 121 -3.84 7.11 25.74
CA LYS A 121 -4.11 8.34 26.48
C LYS A 121 -3.98 9.56 25.59
N ASP A 122 -5.00 10.42 25.52
CA ASP A 122 -4.90 11.69 24.82
C ASP A 122 -3.93 12.63 25.56
N VAL A 123 -2.84 12.98 24.90
CA VAL A 123 -1.80 13.90 25.41
C VAL A 123 -1.73 15.19 24.60
N THR A 124 -2.71 15.46 23.74
CA THR A 124 -2.76 16.66 22.88
C THR A 124 -2.58 17.94 23.69
N LYS A 125 -3.22 18.05 24.87
CA LYS A 125 -3.10 19.22 25.75
C LYS A 125 -1.74 19.36 26.43
N GLN A 126 -0.94 18.31 26.47
CA GLN A 126 0.42 18.32 27.00
C GLN A 126 1.44 18.69 25.92
N VAL A 127 1.09 18.45 24.65
CA VAL A 127 1.90 18.78 23.47
C VAL A 127 1.60 20.19 22.94
N ARG A 128 0.34 20.64 23.09
CA ARG A 128 -0.19 21.85 22.46
C ARG A 128 -1.16 22.62 23.34
N SER A 129 -1.05 23.95 23.32
CA SER A 129 -2.01 24.87 23.93
C SER A 129 -3.30 24.98 23.10
N LYS A 130 -4.44 25.21 23.75
CA LYS A 130 -5.76 25.19 23.07
C LYS A 130 -6.02 26.44 22.21
N SER A 131 -5.52 27.61 22.62
CA SER A 131 -5.71 28.88 21.90
C SER A 131 -4.75 29.95 22.45
N PRO A 132 -3.85 30.55 21.62
CA PRO A 132 -3.53 30.14 20.24
C PRO A 132 -2.93 28.73 20.20
N LEU A 133 -2.98 28.05 19.06
CA LEU A 133 -2.34 26.73 18.90
C LEU A 133 -0.82 26.92 18.87
N THR A 134 -0.16 26.71 20.00
CA THR A 134 1.31 26.79 20.12
C THR A 134 1.89 25.49 20.64
N PRO A 135 3.08 25.08 20.16
CA PRO A 135 3.81 23.97 20.74
C PRO A 135 4.15 24.25 22.21
N LEU A 136 3.92 23.28 23.09
CA LEU A 136 4.31 23.31 24.49
C LEU A 136 5.63 22.56 24.75
N VAL A 137 6.00 21.67 23.83
CA VAL A 137 7.23 20.89 23.86
C VAL A 137 7.88 20.89 22.48
N SER A 138 9.21 20.92 22.45
CA SER A 138 10.03 20.69 21.26
C SER A 138 9.98 19.22 20.81
N LEU A 139 10.49 18.95 19.61
CA LEU A 139 10.60 17.57 19.12
C LEU A 139 11.45 16.70 20.07
N SER A 140 12.57 17.25 20.53
CA SER A 140 13.49 16.54 21.43
C SER A 140 12.82 16.18 22.76
N GLU A 141 12.13 17.14 23.39
CA GLU A 141 11.40 16.89 24.64
C GLU A 141 10.26 15.89 24.46
N ALA A 142 9.56 15.92 23.32
CA ALA A 142 8.52 14.94 23.01
C ALA A 142 9.10 13.53 22.87
N LEU A 143 10.23 13.39 22.18
CA LEU A 143 10.91 12.10 22.01
C LEU A 143 11.49 11.58 23.33
N GLU A 144 12.07 12.44 24.16
CA GLU A 144 12.57 12.06 25.49
C GLU A 144 11.44 11.61 26.41
N ARG A 145 10.31 12.33 26.40
CA ARG A 145 9.19 12.06 27.29
C ARG A 145 8.37 10.82 26.90
N TYR A 146 8.12 10.63 25.62
CA TYR A 146 7.16 9.63 25.14
C TYR A 146 7.79 8.55 24.25
N GLY A 147 8.95 8.81 23.65
CA GLY A 147 9.63 7.90 22.75
C GLY A 147 8.71 7.34 21.66
N ARG A 148 8.73 6.01 21.48
CA ARG A 148 7.90 5.28 20.51
C ARG A 148 6.46 5.04 20.96
N LYS A 149 6.04 5.60 22.11
CA LYS A 149 4.64 5.57 22.56
C LYS A 149 3.84 6.73 22.00
N LEU A 150 4.48 7.82 21.58
CA LEU A 150 3.77 8.96 21.00
C LEU A 150 3.32 8.65 19.58
N VAL A 151 2.01 8.65 19.36
CA VAL A 151 1.40 8.58 18.03
C VAL A 151 0.62 9.84 17.71
N VAL A 152 0.73 10.27 16.44
CA VAL A 152 -0.07 11.34 15.86
C VAL A 152 -1.19 10.70 15.04
N VAL A 153 -2.43 11.09 15.31
CA VAL A 153 -3.62 10.56 14.65
C VAL A 153 -4.35 11.71 13.96
N ALA A 154 -4.56 11.57 12.65
CA ALA A 154 -5.37 12.53 11.91
C ALA A 154 -6.88 12.32 12.17
N SER A 155 -7.64 13.41 12.03
CA SER A 155 -9.11 13.39 12.15
C SER A 155 -9.73 12.37 11.19
N GLN A 156 -10.94 11.90 11.53
CA GLN A 156 -11.67 10.95 10.68
C GLN A 156 -11.81 11.47 9.24
N CYS A 157 -12.12 12.76 9.07
CA CYS A 157 -12.27 13.38 7.76
C CYS A 157 -10.97 13.35 6.96
N LEU A 158 -9.83 13.69 7.58
CA LEU A 158 -8.53 13.64 6.91
C LEU A 158 -8.13 12.22 6.51
N ARG A 159 -8.30 11.24 7.42
CA ARG A 159 -8.04 9.83 7.11
C ARG A 159 -8.91 9.33 5.98
N TYR A 160 -10.21 9.59 6.03
CA TYR A 160 -11.14 9.20 4.99
C TYR A 160 -10.73 9.81 3.63
N ARG A 161 -10.46 11.12 3.61
CA ARG A 161 -10.06 11.84 2.40
C ARG A 161 -8.75 11.33 1.81
N ALA A 162 -7.77 11.02 2.66
CA ALA A 162 -6.51 10.43 2.21
C ALA A 162 -6.76 9.08 1.51
N LEU A 163 -7.59 8.21 2.06
CA LEU A 163 -7.83 6.88 1.50
C LEU A 163 -8.62 6.90 0.18
N ILE A 164 -9.67 7.71 0.08
CA ILE A 164 -10.52 7.74 -1.12
C ILE A 164 -9.89 8.55 -2.27
N GLY A 165 -8.98 9.46 -1.96
CA GLY A 165 -8.35 10.34 -2.95
C GLY A 165 -9.23 11.53 -3.37
N SER A 166 -8.66 12.46 -4.13
CA SER A 166 -9.32 13.74 -4.46
C SER A 166 -10.55 13.59 -5.36
N GLU A 167 -10.48 12.62 -6.27
CA GLU A 167 -11.46 12.40 -7.35
C GLU A 167 -12.66 11.54 -6.94
N SER A 168 -12.67 11.03 -5.71
CA SER A 168 -13.74 10.16 -5.20
C SER A 168 -14.80 10.95 -4.46
N ASP A 169 -16.03 10.45 -4.51
CA ASP A 169 -17.18 11.01 -3.80
C ASP A 169 -16.98 10.94 -2.27
N PRO A 170 -16.93 12.09 -1.57
CA PRO A 170 -16.70 12.14 -0.13
C PRO A 170 -17.88 11.62 0.70
N ASP A 171 -19.08 11.49 0.12
CA ASP A 171 -20.29 11.05 0.82
C ASP A 171 -20.47 9.53 0.82
N VAL A 172 -19.60 8.80 0.11
CA VAL A 172 -19.57 7.33 0.13
C VAL A 172 -19.42 6.85 1.57
N LYS A 173 -20.30 5.93 2.00
CA LYS A 173 -20.20 5.29 3.31
C LYS A 173 -19.74 3.85 3.15
N LEU A 174 -18.69 3.49 3.90
CA LEU A 174 -18.16 2.15 3.98
C LEU A 174 -18.57 1.51 5.31
N GLY A 175 -18.84 0.21 5.30
CA GLY A 175 -18.95 -0.53 6.56
C GLY A 175 -17.58 -0.66 7.23
N SER A 176 -17.58 -0.80 8.56
CA SER A 176 -16.35 -0.80 9.39
C SER A 176 -15.28 -1.77 8.88
N ASP A 177 -15.66 -3.00 8.52
CA ASP A 177 -14.72 -3.99 7.98
C ASP A 177 -14.11 -3.55 6.63
N SER A 178 -14.95 -3.02 5.72
CA SER A 178 -14.48 -2.51 4.43
C SER A 178 -13.55 -1.32 4.61
N TYR A 179 -13.86 -0.43 5.56
CA TYR A 179 -13.02 0.71 5.88
C TYR A 179 -11.67 0.28 6.47
N CYS A 180 -11.65 -0.72 7.37
CA CYS A 180 -10.41 -1.28 7.89
C CYS A 180 -9.55 -1.93 6.79
N VAL A 181 -10.17 -2.63 5.82
CA VAL A 181 -9.45 -3.14 4.64
C VAL A 181 -8.85 -1.98 3.84
N LEU A 182 -9.60 -0.89 3.65
CA LEU A 182 -9.11 0.29 2.94
C LEU A 182 -7.95 0.96 3.68
N GLU A 183 -8.02 1.11 5.02
CA GLU A 183 -6.90 1.59 5.85
C GLU A 183 -5.66 0.71 5.69
N ARG A 184 -5.83 -0.62 5.75
CA ARG A 184 -4.71 -1.55 5.60
C ARG A 184 -4.04 -1.44 4.23
N VAL A 185 -4.83 -1.39 3.16
CA VAL A 185 -4.32 -1.16 1.79
C VAL A 185 -3.65 0.21 1.68
N GLY A 186 -4.21 1.24 2.31
CA GLY A 186 -3.65 2.59 2.33
C GLY A 186 -2.29 2.68 2.99
N ARG A 187 -2.08 1.97 4.11
CA ARG A 187 -0.77 1.88 4.79
C ARG A 187 0.33 1.34 3.87
N ALA A 188 -0.01 0.49 2.90
CA ALA A 188 0.96 -0.11 1.99
C ALA A 188 1.35 0.80 0.80
N ARG A 189 0.72 1.96 0.63
CA ARG A 189 1.02 2.94 -0.44
C ARG A 189 1.20 2.28 -1.83
N TRP A 190 2.35 2.44 -2.49
CA TRP A 190 2.66 1.90 -3.82
C TRP A 190 3.04 0.41 -3.84
N GLN A 191 3.25 -0.19 -2.67
CA GLN A 191 3.51 -1.62 -2.54
C GLN A 191 2.22 -2.43 -2.58
N GLY A 192 1.12 -1.86 -2.08
CA GLY A 192 -0.18 -2.51 -2.00
C GLY A 192 -0.19 -3.73 -1.08
N GLU A 193 -1.35 -4.37 -0.99
CA GLU A 193 -1.56 -5.54 -0.15
C GLU A 193 -2.06 -6.72 -0.99
N LEU A 194 -1.57 -7.92 -0.70
CA LEU A 194 -2.05 -9.12 -1.36
C LEU A 194 -3.34 -9.59 -0.68
N GLN A 195 -4.37 -9.89 -1.47
CA GLN A 195 -5.62 -10.42 -0.96
C GLN A 195 -5.42 -11.64 -0.05
N ARG A 196 -4.48 -12.53 -0.39
CA ARG A 196 -4.12 -13.70 0.43
C ARG A 196 -3.61 -13.31 1.81
N ASP A 197 -2.70 -12.36 1.86
CA ASP A 197 -2.06 -11.90 3.10
C ASP A 197 -3.09 -11.17 3.98
N LEU A 198 -4.02 -10.42 3.36
CA LEU A 198 -5.11 -9.77 4.06
C LEU A 198 -6.09 -10.79 4.68
N HIS A 199 -6.66 -11.72 3.90
CA HIS A 199 -7.68 -12.61 4.43
C HIS A 199 -7.11 -13.69 5.35
N GLY A 200 -5.98 -14.31 4.99
CA GLY A 200 -5.38 -15.41 5.75
C GLY A 200 -4.49 -14.94 6.90
N GLY A 201 -3.88 -13.76 6.78
CA GLY A 201 -2.96 -13.18 7.75
C GLY A 201 -3.65 -12.17 8.67
N SER A 202 -3.82 -10.94 8.19
CA SER A 202 -4.23 -9.80 9.05
C SER A 202 -5.67 -9.91 9.56
N PHE A 203 -6.64 -10.21 8.69
CA PHE A 203 -8.06 -10.26 9.05
C PHE A 203 -8.52 -11.64 9.55
N ARG A 204 -7.78 -12.71 9.22
CA ARG A 204 -8.08 -14.11 9.60
C ARG A 204 -9.53 -14.53 9.28
N VAL A 205 -9.98 -14.17 8.08
CA VAL A 205 -11.32 -14.50 7.55
C VAL A 205 -11.18 -15.37 6.31
N ASP A 206 -12.22 -16.14 6.00
CA ASP A 206 -12.25 -16.89 4.75
C ASP A 206 -12.33 -15.96 3.52
N ALA A 207 -11.96 -16.51 2.35
CA ALA A 207 -11.92 -15.76 1.11
C ALA A 207 -13.30 -15.23 0.65
N ARG A 208 -14.39 -15.91 1.01
CA ARG A 208 -15.76 -15.50 0.66
C ARG A 208 -16.14 -14.26 1.49
N LYS A 209 -15.88 -14.26 2.79
CA LYS A 209 -16.10 -13.12 3.68
C LYS A 209 -15.23 -11.93 3.25
N PHE A 210 -13.95 -12.16 2.94
CA PHE A 210 -13.08 -11.10 2.44
C PHE A 210 -13.56 -10.51 1.11
N HIS A 211 -14.09 -11.34 0.20
CA HIS A 211 -14.69 -10.85 -1.04
C HIS A 211 -15.79 -9.82 -0.76
N TYR A 212 -16.63 -10.02 0.27
CA TYR A 212 -17.64 -9.04 0.66
C TYR A 212 -17.04 -7.73 1.17
N PHE A 213 -15.98 -7.79 1.99
CA PHE A 213 -15.29 -6.59 2.48
C PHE A 213 -14.71 -5.76 1.33
N ARG A 214 -14.16 -6.44 0.32
CA ARG A 214 -13.59 -5.79 -0.86
C ARG A 214 -14.65 -5.27 -1.85
N LYS A 215 -15.83 -5.92 -1.93
CA LYS A 215 -16.85 -5.63 -2.94
C LYS A 215 -17.28 -4.17 -2.98
N SER A 216 -17.46 -3.54 -1.82
CA SER A 216 -17.79 -2.11 -1.70
C SER A 216 -16.64 -1.23 -2.23
N LEU A 217 -15.40 -1.54 -1.87
CA LEU A 217 -14.21 -0.80 -2.29
C LEU A 217 -14.03 -0.80 -3.82
N VAL A 218 -14.32 -1.94 -4.46
CA VAL A 218 -14.27 -2.06 -5.93
C VAL A 218 -15.43 -1.32 -6.58
N ARG A 219 -16.66 -1.48 -6.04
CA ARG A 219 -17.86 -0.80 -6.55
C ARG A 219 -17.68 0.73 -6.60
N TYR A 220 -17.10 1.29 -5.55
CA TYR A 220 -16.82 2.72 -5.44
C TYR A 220 -15.47 3.12 -6.05
N GLN A 221 -14.77 2.19 -6.72
CA GLN A 221 -13.47 2.42 -7.35
C GLN A 221 -12.41 3.00 -6.41
N LEU A 222 -12.43 2.65 -5.13
CA LEU A 222 -11.46 3.12 -4.15
C LEU A 222 -10.15 2.33 -4.22
N VAL A 223 -10.23 1.09 -4.71
CA VAL A 223 -9.09 0.21 -4.92
C VAL A 223 -9.03 -0.28 -6.37
N THR A 224 -7.82 -0.57 -6.82
CA THR A 224 -7.55 -1.29 -8.07
C THR A 224 -7.10 -2.71 -7.76
N MET A 225 -7.38 -3.63 -8.68
CA MET A 225 -7.03 -5.04 -8.56
C MET A 225 -6.13 -5.43 -9.72
N GLN A 226 -5.00 -6.06 -9.41
CA GLN A 226 -4.08 -6.59 -10.41
C GLN A 226 -3.78 -8.05 -10.12
N SER A 227 -3.61 -8.86 -11.16
CA SER A 227 -3.14 -10.23 -11.00
C SER A 227 -1.73 -10.18 -10.42
N TYR A 228 -1.47 -11.04 -9.44
CA TYR A 228 -0.16 -11.14 -8.81
C TYR A 228 0.27 -12.59 -8.78
N VAL A 229 1.43 -12.87 -9.37
CA VAL A 229 2.03 -14.21 -9.36
C VAL A 229 3.39 -14.12 -8.67
N ARG A 230 3.61 -15.02 -7.73
CA ARG A 230 4.90 -15.22 -7.05
C ARG A 230 5.39 -16.63 -7.35
N ARG A 231 6.68 -16.79 -7.61
CA ARG A 231 7.33 -18.10 -7.71
C ARG A 231 8.03 -18.44 -6.40
N MET A 232 7.66 -19.56 -5.81
CA MET A 232 8.34 -20.11 -4.63
C MET A 232 9.64 -20.80 -5.05
N LYS A 233 10.62 -20.92 -4.13
CA LYS A 233 11.84 -21.71 -4.34
C LYS A 233 11.57 -23.16 -4.77
N THR A 234 10.44 -23.72 -4.34
CA THR A 234 9.98 -25.06 -4.74
C THR A 234 9.58 -25.16 -6.22
N GLY A 235 9.58 -24.05 -6.96
CA GLY A 235 9.11 -23.95 -8.34
C GLY A 235 7.59 -23.75 -8.46
N GLN A 236 6.83 -23.89 -7.37
CA GLN A 236 5.40 -23.67 -7.37
C GLN A 236 5.06 -22.19 -7.58
N GLN A 237 4.08 -21.94 -8.45
CA GLN A 237 3.53 -20.61 -8.65
C GLN A 237 2.37 -20.37 -7.69
N GLN A 238 2.32 -19.17 -7.14
CA GLN A 238 1.28 -18.73 -6.23
C GLN A 238 0.56 -17.52 -6.80
N HIS A 239 -0.73 -17.69 -7.02
CA HIS A 239 -1.59 -16.64 -7.56
C HIS A 239 -2.31 -15.91 -6.42
N SER A 240 -2.35 -14.60 -6.52
CA SER A 240 -3.08 -13.71 -5.64
C SER A 240 -3.58 -12.50 -6.43
N ILE A 241 -4.30 -11.62 -5.75
CA ILE A 241 -4.71 -10.32 -6.29
C ILE A 241 -3.98 -9.26 -5.47
N LEU A 242 -3.27 -8.37 -6.16
CA LEU A 242 -2.69 -7.17 -5.57
C LEU A 242 -3.76 -6.07 -5.50
N LEU A 243 -3.99 -5.58 -4.30
CA LEU A 243 -4.89 -4.47 -4.01
C LEU A 243 -4.07 -3.20 -3.77
N LEU A 244 -4.39 -2.15 -4.50
CA LEU A 244 -3.78 -0.83 -4.37
C LEU A 244 -4.88 0.20 -4.22
N LEU A 245 -4.68 1.23 -3.40
CA LEU A 245 -5.54 2.41 -3.46
C LEU A 245 -5.50 3.01 -4.87
N LYS A 246 -6.63 3.49 -5.37
CA LYS A 246 -6.72 4.08 -6.72
C LYS A 246 -5.69 5.18 -6.95
N ARG A 247 -5.45 6.03 -5.94
CA ARG A 247 -4.46 7.13 -6.02
C ARG A 247 -2.99 6.67 -6.01
N PHE A 248 -2.71 5.44 -5.58
CA PHE A 248 -1.38 4.83 -5.60
C PHE A 248 -1.24 3.75 -6.66
N HIS A 249 -2.18 3.71 -7.61
CA HIS A 249 -2.16 2.71 -8.66
C HIS A 249 -0.88 2.85 -9.50
N VAL A 250 -0.14 1.74 -9.56
CA VAL A 250 0.98 1.54 -10.49
C VAL A 250 0.66 0.28 -11.26
N ASN A 251 0.67 0.35 -12.59
CA ASN A 251 0.42 -0.80 -13.43
C ASN A 251 1.63 -1.75 -13.39
N ARG A 252 1.49 -2.86 -12.65
CA ARG A 252 2.51 -3.91 -12.47
C ARG A 252 2.23 -5.01 -13.49
N ARG A 253 2.72 -4.82 -14.72
CA ARG A 253 2.63 -5.84 -15.79
C ARG A 253 3.82 -6.78 -15.73
N THR A 254 3.56 -8.08 -15.82
CA THR A 254 4.62 -9.07 -16.03
C THR A 254 5.13 -9.01 -17.47
N LYS A 255 6.30 -9.62 -17.72
CA LYS A 255 6.81 -9.78 -19.09
C LYS A 255 5.83 -10.55 -19.97
N TYR A 256 5.15 -11.54 -19.41
CA TYR A 256 4.13 -12.33 -20.10
C TYR A 256 2.89 -11.50 -20.47
N ASP A 257 2.45 -10.58 -19.61
CA ASP A 257 1.31 -9.70 -19.93
C ASP A 257 1.62 -8.81 -21.14
N ILE A 258 2.82 -8.22 -21.18
CA ILE A 258 3.28 -7.41 -22.30
C ILE A 258 3.39 -8.26 -23.57
N LEU A 259 3.99 -9.45 -23.47
CA LEU A 259 4.12 -10.40 -24.58
C LEU A 259 2.76 -10.82 -25.14
N MET A 260 1.80 -11.12 -24.26
CA MET A 260 0.45 -11.52 -24.63
C MET A 260 -0.31 -10.39 -25.32
N GLU A 261 -0.16 -9.15 -24.83
CA GLU A 261 -0.74 -7.96 -25.44
C GLU A 261 -0.18 -7.73 -26.86
N VAL A 262 1.15 -7.79 -27.03
CA VAL A 262 1.78 -7.67 -28.36
C VAL A 262 1.34 -8.78 -29.30
N THR A 263 1.29 -10.02 -28.80
CA THR A 263 0.84 -11.19 -29.58
C THR A 263 -0.62 -11.02 -30.02
N SER A 264 -1.50 -10.58 -29.11
CA SER A 264 -2.92 -10.36 -29.41
C SER A 264 -3.11 -9.25 -30.45
N ASN A 265 -2.43 -8.12 -30.28
CA ASN A 265 -2.48 -7.00 -31.22
C ASN A 265 -1.97 -7.38 -32.62
N PHE A 266 -0.91 -8.18 -32.68
CA PHE A 266 -0.38 -8.69 -33.95
C PHE A 266 -1.39 -9.64 -34.62
N LEU A 267 -1.91 -10.63 -33.90
CA LEU A 267 -2.88 -11.58 -34.44
C LEU A 267 -4.15 -10.89 -34.93
N GLN A 268 -4.64 -9.86 -34.22
CA GLN A 268 -5.80 -9.08 -34.66
C GLN A 268 -5.61 -8.39 -36.03
N GLN A 269 -4.36 -8.11 -36.42
CA GLN A 269 -4.03 -7.52 -37.73
C GLN A 269 -3.85 -8.59 -38.82
N CYS A 270 -3.76 -9.87 -38.46
CA CYS A 270 -3.62 -10.97 -39.40
C CYS A 270 -4.99 -11.48 -39.90
N PRO A 271 -5.08 -11.93 -41.16
CA PRO A 271 -6.27 -12.60 -41.66
C PRO A 271 -6.66 -13.79 -40.77
N ASN A 272 -7.96 -13.91 -40.46
CA ASN A 272 -8.51 -14.94 -39.58
C ASN A 272 -7.91 -14.98 -38.17
N GLN A 273 -7.27 -13.90 -37.72
CA GLN A 273 -6.58 -13.84 -36.43
C GLN A 273 -5.52 -14.92 -36.23
N PHE A 274 -4.92 -15.37 -37.33
CA PHE A 274 -4.02 -16.51 -37.37
C PHE A 274 -2.69 -16.12 -38.03
N SER A 275 -1.58 -16.58 -37.45
CA SER A 275 -0.23 -16.40 -38.00
C SER A 275 0.65 -17.58 -37.66
N THR A 276 1.71 -17.78 -38.45
CA THR A 276 2.74 -18.76 -38.12
C THR A 276 3.58 -18.30 -36.94
N VAL A 277 4.10 -19.28 -36.19
CA VAL A 277 5.00 -19.05 -35.05
C VAL A 277 6.27 -18.30 -35.45
N ILE A 278 6.76 -18.49 -36.68
CA ILE A 278 7.96 -17.81 -37.20
C ILE A 278 7.71 -16.30 -37.36
N MET A 279 6.60 -15.91 -37.98
CA MET A 279 6.19 -14.51 -38.14
C MET A 279 5.96 -13.82 -36.79
N LEU A 280 5.37 -14.55 -35.84
CA LEU A 280 5.19 -14.06 -34.48
C LEU A 280 6.54 -13.84 -33.78
N ARG A 281 7.51 -14.75 -33.93
CA ARG A 281 8.86 -14.60 -33.38
C ARG A 281 9.57 -13.36 -33.93
N GLU A 282 9.50 -13.14 -35.24
CA GLU A 282 10.09 -11.97 -35.88
C GLU A 282 9.47 -10.67 -35.34
N GLN A 283 8.14 -10.61 -35.22
CA GLN A 283 7.44 -9.45 -34.68
C GLN A 283 7.78 -9.18 -33.21
N LEU A 284 7.86 -10.23 -32.38
CA LEU A 284 8.21 -10.10 -30.96
C LEU A 284 9.66 -9.65 -30.76
N VAL A 285 10.59 -10.05 -31.64
CA VAL A 285 11.99 -9.58 -31.60
C VAL A 285 12.11 -8.09 -31.97
N VAL A 286 11.26 -7.61 -32.88
CA VAL A 286 11.25 -6.20 -33.33
C VAL A 286 10.54 -5.27 -32.34
N SER A 287 9.47 -5.75 -31.70
CA SER A 287 8.56 -4.92 -30.91
C SER A 287 8.94 -4.78 -29.43
N ILE A 288 9.88 -5.59 -28.93
CA ILE A 288 10.21 -5.67 -27.51
C ILE A 288 11.63 -5.11 -27.28
N PRO A 289 11.83 -4.20 -26.31
CA PRO A 289 13.16 -3.68 -26.01
C PRO A 289 14.13 -4.80 -25.60
N LEU A 290 15.41 -4.67 -26.00
CA LEU A 290 16.52 -5.61 -25.77
C LEU A 290 16.74 -6.04 -24.30
N SER A 291 16.05 -5.43 -23.34
CA SER A 291 16.00 -5.83 -21.93
C SER A 291 15.14 -7.10 -21.67
N PHE A 292 14.48 -7.64 -22.69
CA PHE A 292 13.82 -8.95 -22.63
C PHE A 292 14.76 -10.04 -23.15
N CYS A 293 15.16 -10.94 -22.25
CA CYS A 293 16.11 -12.01 -22.56
C CYS A 293 15.50 -13.06 -23.52
N ARG A 294 16.30 -13.58 -24.47
CA ARG A 294 15.91 -14.63 -25.44
C ARG A 294 15.22 -15.88 -24.83
N PRO A 295 15.51 -16.33 -23.60
CA PRO A 295 14.83 -17.48 -22.98
C PRO A 295 13.32 -17.25 -22.76
N CYS A 296 12.91 -16.01 -22.53
CA CYS A 296 11.51 -15.66 -22.27
C CYS A 296 10.62 -15.88 -23.50
N LEU A 297 11.15 -15.60 -24.70
CA LEU A 297 10.51 -15.95 -25.96
C LEU A 297 10.34 -17.46 -26.10
N SER A 298 11.37 -18.26 -25.79
CA SER A 298 11.28 -19.73 -25.89
C SER A 298 10.26 -20.36 -24.94
N SER A 299 10.12 -19.86 -23.71
CA SER A 299 9.10 -20.35 -22.77
C SER A 299 7.69 -19.97 -23.21
N LEU A 300 7.48 -18.78 -23.78
CA LEU A 300 6.19 -18.36 -24.33
C LEU A 300 5.81 -19.21 -25.55
N LEU A 301 6.79 -19.51 -26.41
CA LEU A 301 6.60 -20.40 -27.56
C LEU A 301 6.19 -21.80 -27.15
N LEU A 302 6.80 -22.34 -26.09
CA LEU A 302 6.38 -23.61 -25.48
C LEU A 302 4.96 -23.54 -24.93
N VAL A 303 4.55 -22.45 -24.28
CA VAL A 303 3.17 -22.28 -23.77
C VAL A 303 2.16 -22.14 -24.92
N VAL A 304 2.50 -21.38 -25.98
CA VAL A 304 1.64 -21.23 -27.16
C VAL A 304 1.54 -22.54 -27.95
N GLU A 305 2.65 -23.28 -28.11
CA GLU A 305 2.65 -24.63 -28.69
C GLU A 305 1.81 -25.60 -27.84
N SER A 306 1.92 -25.55 -26.51
CA SER A 306 1.14 -26.41 -25.61
C SER A 306 -0.37 -26.10 -25.64
N CYS A 307 -0.76 -24.84 -25.80
CA CYS A 307 -2.17 -24.44 -25.94
C CYS A 307 -2.76 -24.82 -27.31
N LEU A 308 -1.94 -24.88 -28.37
CA LEU A 308 -2.37 -25.32 -29.71
C LEU A 308 -2.57 -26.83 -29.83
N PHE A 309 -2.01 -27.64 -28.92
CA PHE A 309 -2.18 -29.11 -28.90
C PHE A 309 -3.43 -29.59 -28.16
N PHE A 310 -4.24 -28.70 -27.59
CA PHE A 310 -5.49 -29.02 -26.88
C PHE A 310 -6.76 -28.52 -27.57
N SER A 311 -6.72 -28.23 -28.88
CA SER A 311 -7.90 -27.94 -29.71
C SER A 311 -8.07 -28.98 -30.81
#